data_AF-A0A920VIM5-F1
#
_entry.id   AF-A0A920VIM5-F1
#
_cell.length_a   1.000
_cell.length_b   1.000
_cell.length_c   1.000
_cell.angle_alpha   90.00
_cell.angle_beta   90.00
_cell.angle_gamma   90.00
#
_symmetry.space_group_name_H-M   'P 1'
#
loop_
_entity.id
_entity.type
_entity.pdbx_description
1 polymer ?
#
loop_
_entity_poly.entity_id
_entity_poly.type
_entity_poly.pdbx_seq_one_letter_code
_entity_poly.pdbx_strand_id
1 'polypeptide(L)'
;MKADLAAYLEMSGGPKWYGYLADIIAFNESNADREMPYFGQETFLEAEEKGSLDSSEYLESKELARRLSQDEGIDAVMEEHQLDAIIAPTTRPAWKIDLVNRDVSSNGSSGQPQLQGIPALQCLTDTSTVCRPESSSLEGPGVKGP
;
A
#
# COMPACT_ATOMS: atom_id res chain seq x y z
N MET A 1 14.46 -5.33 -1.01
CA MET A 1 14.89 -4.08 -1.68
C MET A 1 16.36 -4.12 -2.09
N LYS A 2 17.35 -4.06 -1.18
CA LYS A 2 18.79 -4.07 -1.54
C LYS A 2 19.19 -5.26 -2.42
N ALA A 3 18.88 -6.48 -1.96
CA ALA A 3 19.20 -7.71 -2.68
C ALA A 3 18.43 -7.84 -4.01
N ASP A 4 17.13 -7.55 -4.01
CA ASP A 4 16.29 -7.67 -5.21
C ASP A 4 16.66 -6.64 -6.28
N LEU A 5 17.03 -5.42 -5.87
CA LEU A 5 17.46 -4.37 -6.79
C LEU A 5 18.79 -4.71 -7.46
N ALA A 6 19.75 -5.27 -6.71
CA ALA A 6 21.01 -5.75 -7.28
C ALA A 6 20.76 -6.88 -8.30
N ALA A 7 19.92 -7.85 -7.95
CA ALA A 7 19.55 -8.94 -8.87
C ALA A 7 18.82 -8.43 -10.13
N TYR A 8 17.93 -7.45 -9.97
CA TYR A 8 17.25 -6.81 -11.10
C TYR A 8 18.23 -6.08 -12.02
N LEU A 9 19.17 -5.32 -11.46
CA LEU A 9 20.17 -4.57 -12.23
C LEU A 9 21.09 -5.51 -13.01
N GLU A 10 21.51 -6.63 -12.40
CA GLU A 10 22.26 -7.68 -13.08
C GLU A 10 21.48 -8.29 -14.25
N MET A 11 20.19 -8.58 -14.07
CA MET A 11 19.32 -9.14 -15.11
C MET A 11 19.01 -8.14 -16.22
N SER A 12 18.91 -6.85 -15.91
CA SER A 12 18.46 -5.81 -16.83
C SER A 12 19.41 -5.55 -18.03
N GLY A 13 20.66 -6.04 -17.95
CA GLY A 13 21.67 -5.78 -18.97
C GLY A 13 22.11 -4.31 -19.05
N GLY A 14 21.79 -3.51 -18.04
CA GLY A 14 22.14 -2.10 -17.95
C GLY A 14 23.65 -1.85 -17.83
N PRO A 15 24.08 -0.60 -18.01
CA PRO A 15 25.44 -0.16 -17.74
C PRO A 15 25.94 -0.63 -16.36
N LYS A 16 27.11 -1.29 -16.32
CA LYS A 16 27.67 -1.88 -15.10
C LYS A 16 28.20 -0.87 -14.07
N TRP A 17 28.07 0.42 -14.32
CA TRP A 17 28.57 1.46 -13.41
C TRP A 17 27.62 1.74 -12.23
N TYR A 18 26.46 1.08 -12.17
CA TYR A 18 25.55 1.10 -11.02
C TYR A 18 25.02 -0.30 -10.68
N GLY A 19 25.92 -1.21 -10.28
CA GLY A 19 25.56 -2.61 -10.00
C GLY A 19 24.87 -2.79 -8.65
N TYR A 20 25.03 -1.83 -7.73
CA TYR A 20 24.55 -1.93 -6.36
C TYR A 20 23.80 -0.68 -5.92
N LEU A 21 23.01 -0.81 -4.85
CA LEU A 21 22.27 0.31 -4.25
C LEU A 21 23.22 1.46 -3.85
N ALA A 22 24.43 1.15 -3.37
CA ALA A 22 25.46 2.14 -3.07
C ALA A 22 25.87 3.01 -4.27
N ASP A 23 25.92 2.44 -5.48
CA ASP A 23 26.26 3.20 -6.68
C ASP A 23 25.16 4.19 -7.07
N ILE A 24 23.89 3.79 -6.84
CA ILE A 24 22.71 4.65 -7.06
C ILE A 24 22.71 5.80 -6.04
N ILE A 25 23.04 5.51 -4.78
CA ILE A 25 23.18 6.52 -3.72
C ILE A 25 24.23 7.56 -4.12
N ALA A 26 25.41 7.11 -4.56
CA ALA A 26 26.49 8.00 -4.99
C ALA A 26 26.13 8.82 -6.24
N PHE A 27 25.39 8.22 -7.19
CA PHE A 27 24.89 8.94 -8.36
C PHE A 27 23.91 10.05 -7.97
N ASN A 28 22.97 9.76 -7.08
CA ASN A 28 22.00 10.76 -6.60
C ASN A 28 22.70 11.89 -5.86
N GLU A 29 23.69 11.59 -5.00
CA GLU A 29 24.50 12.60 -4.31
C GLU A 29 25.25 13.51 -5.28
N SER A 30 25.87 12.92 -6.30
CA SER A 30 26.60 13.66 -7.33
C SER A 30 25.70 14.53 -8.21
N ASN A 31 24.39 14.27 -8.21
CA ASN A 31 23.38 14.97 -9.02
C ASN A 31 22.24 15.53 -8.16
N ALA A 32 22.52 15.85 -6.88
CA ALA A 32 21.50 16.20 -5.89
C ALA A 32 20.60 17.37 -6.33
N ASP A 33 21.16 18.36 -7.03
CA ASP A 33 20.43 19.52 -7.56
C ASP A 33 19.29 19.13 -8.52
N ARG A 34 19.41 17.97 -9.18
CA ARG A 34 18.45 17.47 -10.17
C ARG A 34 17.61 16.30 -9.64
N GLU A 35 18.23 15.35 -8.93
CA GLU A 35 17.55 14.13 -8.47
C GLU A 35 16.91 14.29 -7.07
N MET A 36 17.41 15.21 -6.23
CA MET A 36 16.92 15.44 -4.86
C MET A 36 16.53 16.91 -4.55
N PRO A 37 15.79 17.63 -5.43
CA PRO A 37 15.45 19.03 -5.17
C PRO A 37 14.42 19.25 -4.06
N TYR A 38 13.61 18.22 -3.73
CA TYR A 38 12.50 18.33 -2.78
C TYR A 38 12.52 17.26 -1.69
N PHE A 39 12.97 16.05 -2.02
CA PHE A 39 13.06 14.92 -1.10
C PHE A 39 14.41 14.24 -1.26
N GLY A 40 14.93 13.70 -0.16
CA GLY A 40 16.18 12.96 -0.15
C GLY A 40 16.01 11.50 -0.54
N GLN A 41 17.01 10.71 -0.18
CA GLN A 41 17.06 9.27 -0.42
C GLN A 41 17.15 8.45 0.88
N GLU A 42 16.42 8.88 1.92
CA GLU A 42 16.46 8.29 3.25
C GLU A 42 16.15 6.78 3.22
N THR A 43 15.19 6.36 2.40
CA THR A 43 14.86 4.94 2.21
C THR A 43 15.99 4.14 1.57
N PHE A 44 16.79 4.74 0.68
CA PHE A 44 17.95 4.05 0.09
C PHE A 44 19.06 3.89 1.12
N LEU A 45 19.30 4.92 1.94
CA LEU A 45 20.27 4.87 3.02
C LEU A 45 19.89 3.80 4.06
N GLU A 46 18.64 3.82 4.53
CA GLU A 46 18.13 2.80 5.47
C GLU A 46 18.23 1.39 4.87
N ALA A 47 17.89 1.21 3.58
CA ALA A 47 17.99 -0.08 2.92
C ALA A 47 19.43 -0.56 2.73
N GLU A 48 20.40 0.34 2.56
CA GLU A 48 21.82 -0.01 2.45
C GLU A 48 22.39 -0.49 3.79
N GLU A 49 21.93 0.09 4.91
CA GLU A 49 22.27 -0.31 6.28
C GLU A 49 21.68 -1.66 6.69
N LYS A 50 20.61 -2.14 6.02
CA LYS A 50 20.01 -3.44 6.34
C LYS A 50 20.94 -4.61 5.99
N GLY A 51 20.91 -5.62 6.85
CA GLY A 51 21.70 -6.85 6.73
C GLY A 51 21.18 -7.82 5.67
N SER A 52 21.71 -9.05 5.69
CA SER A 52 21.31 -10.12 4.76
C SER A 52 19.84 -10.51 4.92
N LEU A 53 19.25 -10.98 3.81
CA LEU A 53 17.92 -11.63 3.80
C LEU A 53 17.89 -12.94 4.61
N ASP A 54 19.05 -13.48 4.99
CA ASP A 54 19.15 -14.69 5.85
C ASP A 54 19.28 -14.34 7.34
N SER A 55 19.23 -13.06 7.70
CA SER A 55 19.28 -12.65 9.10
C SER A 55 18.03 -13.13 9.85
N SER A 56 18.21 -13.59 11.09
CA SER A 56 17.10 -14.02 11.94
C SER A 56 16.07 -12.90 12.13
N GLU A 57 16.52 -11.66 12.28
CA GLU A 57 15.67 -10.47 12.40
C GLU A 57 14.74 -10.31 11.17
N TYR A 58 15.25 -10.49 9.96
CA TYR A 58 14.45 -10.41 8.74
C TYR A 58 13.44 -11.56 8.64
N LEU A 59 13.88 -12.79 8.93
CA LEU A 59 13.01 -13.97 8.87
C LEU A 59 11.90 -13.93 9.93
N GLU A 60 12.22 -13.50 11.15
CA GLU A 60 11.25 -13.29 12.23
C GLU A 60 10.24 -12.19 11.86
N SER A 61 10.72 -11.06 11.34
CA SER A 61 9.84 -9.97 10.90
C SER A 61 8.92 -10.40 9.76
N LYS A 62 9.42 -11.20 8.81
CA LYS A 62 8.65 -11.75 7.69
C LYS A 62 7.57 -12.71 8.18
N GLU A 63 7.91 -13.63 9.09
CA GLU A 63 6.92 -14.57 9.63
C GLU A 63 5.88 -13.85 10.51
N LEU A 64 6.30 -12.86 11.30
CA LEU A 64 5.40 -12.03 12.08
C LEU A 64 4.41 -11.27 11.19
N ALA A 65 4.89 -10.66 10.11
CA ALA A 65 4.05 -9.95 9.15
C ALA A 65 3.04 -10.88 8.46
N ARG A 66 3.48 -12.11 8.10
CA ARG A 66 2.62 -13.15 7.53
C ARG A 66 1.54 -13.56 8.51
N ARG A 67 1.92 -13.96 9.72
CA ARG A 67 1.00 -14.43 10.78
C ARG A 67 -0.06 -13.38 11.12
N LEU A 68 0.34 -12.13 11.34
CA LEU A 68 -0.59 -11.05 11.70
C LEU A 68 -1.54 -10.66 10.58
N SER A 69 -1.16 -10.90 9.33
CA SER A 69 -1.98 -10.52 8.18
C SER A 69 -2.92 -11.63 7.76
N GLN A 70 -2.42 -12.88 7.70
CA GLN A 70 -3.16 -14.06 7.28
C GLN A 70 -3.88 -14.68 8.48
N ASP A 71 -3.16 -15.56 9.19
CA ASP A 71 -3.67 -16.45 10.23
C ASP A 71 -4.45 -15.71 11.33
N GLU A 72 -3.94 -14.56 11.81
CA GLU A 72 -4.57 -13.73 12.86
C GLU A 72 -5.28 -12.48 12.30
N GLY A 73 -5.30 -12.32 10.98
CA GLY A 73 -5.83 -11.14 10.32
C GLY A 73 -7.09 -11.45 9.53
N ILE A 74 -6.96 -11.48 8.19
CA ILE A 74 -8.12 -11.65 7.31
C ILE A 74 -8.72 -13.05 7.45
N ASP A 75 -7.92 -14.11 7.54
CA ASP A 75 -8.45 -15.47 7.58
C ASP A 75 -9.27 -15.72 8.84
N ALA A 76 -8.81 -15.22 10.00
CA ALA A 76 -9.54 -15.30 11.26
C ALA A 76 -10.92 -14.62 11.18
N VAL A 77 -10.98 -13.41 10.61
CA VAL A 77 -12.24 -12.65 10.48
C VAL A 77 -13.17 -13.30 9.45
N MET A 78 -12.62 -13.85 8.37
CA MET A 78 -13.37 -14.55 7.33
C MET A 78 -14.00 -15.84 7.86
N GLU A 79 -13.26 -16.63 8.67
CA GLU A 79 -13.75 -17.87 9.27
C GLU A 79 -14.77 -17.61 10.39
N GLU A 80 -14.50 -16.65 11.29
CA GLU A 80 -15.40 -16.29 12.39
C GLU A 80 -16.79 -15.87 11.89
N HIS A 81 -16.84 -15.12 10.78
CA HIS A 81 -18.07 -14.58 10.23
C HIS A 81 -18.58 -15.29 8.98
N GLN A 82 -17.91 -16.36 8.54
CA GLN A 82 -18.23 -17.12 7.32
C GLN A 82 -18.42 -16.21 6.09
N LEU A 83 -17.49 -15.29 5.88
CA LEU A 83 -17.57 -14.27 4.82
C LEU A 83 -16.97 -14.78 3.51
N ASP A 84 -17.59 -14.42 2.38
CA ASP A 84 -17.03 -14.67 1.04
C ASP A 84 -16.07 -13.56 0.58
N ALA A 85 -16.24 -12.32 1.11
CA ALA A 85 -15.40 -11.17 0.77
C ALA A 85 -15.47 -10.04 1.80
N ILE A 86 -14.42 -9.22 1.86
CA ILE A 86 -14.37 -7.98 2.65
C ILE A 86 -14.38 -6.79 1.69
N ILE A 87 -15.26 -5.82 1.95
CA ILE A 87 -15.36 -4.56 1.19
C ILE A 87 -14.98 -3.40 2.10
N ALA A 88 -13.96 -2.64 1.73
CA ALA A 88 -13.52 -1.46 2.46
C ALA A 88 -13.02 -0.37 1.50
N PRO A 89 -13.10 0.92 1.87
CA PRO A 89 -12.51 2.01 1.09
C PRO A 89 -11.01 1.78 0.89
N THR A 90 -10.56 1.80 -0.37
CA THR A 90 -9.14 1.54 -0.71
C THR A 90 -8.22 2.62 -0.16
N THR A 91 -8.57 3.89 -0.37
CA THR A 91 -7.81 5.05 0.07
C THR A 91 -8.72 6.29 0.13
N ARG A 92 -8.22 7.39 0.70
CA ARG A 92 -8.90 8.68 0.72
C ARG A 92 -8.89 9.34 -0.68
N PRO A 93 -9.78 10.32 -0.92
CA PRO A 93 -9.68 11.18 -2.09
C PRO A 93 -8.31 11.86 -2.20
N ALA A 94 -7.92 12.24 -3.42
CA ALA A 94 -6.65 12.90 -3.69
C ALA A 94 -6.45 14.16 -2.82
N TRP A 95 -5.24 14.32 -2.27
CA TRP A 95 -4.82 15.51 -1.53
C TRP A 95 -4.05 16.49 -2.42
N LYS A 96 -3.83 17.70 -1.91
CA LYS A 96 -3.02 18.71 -2.60
C LYS A 96 -1.56 18.27 -2.60
N ILE A 97 -0.88 18.46 -3.73
CA ILE A 97 0.57 18.28 -3.84
C ILE A 97 1.24 19.27 -2.88
N ASP A 98 1.94 18.75 -1.87
CA ASP A 98 2.67 19.53 -0.88
C ASP A 98 4.12 19.05 -0.80
N LEU A 99 5.03 19.92 -1.23
CA LEU A 99 6.47 19.64 -1.24
C LEU A 99 7.10 19.69 0.16
N VAL A 100 6.42 20.29 1.14
CA VAL A 100 6.90 20.43 2.52
C VAL A 100 6.38 19.28 3.38
N ASN A 101 5.09 19.00 3.34
CA ASN A 101 4.46 18.00 4.22
C ASN A 101 4.44 16.58 3.67
N ARG A 102 4.95 16.35 2.45
CA ARG A 102 4.90 15.04 1.76
C ARG A 102 3.46 14.54 1.63
N ASP A 103 3.31 13.29 1.21
CA ASP A 103 2.01 12.63 1.13
C ASP A 103 1.39 12.42 2.51
N VAL A 104 0.09 12.70 2.61
CA VAL A 104 -0.64 12.44 3.86
C VAL A 104 -0.99 10.95 3.96
N SER A 105 -0.43 10.29 4.98
CA SER A 105 -0.78 8.90 5.27
C SER A 105 -2.26 8.78 5.63
N SER A 106 -2.98 7.86 4.99
CA SER A 106 -4.37 7.55 5.34
C SER A 106 -4.51 6.08 5.71
N ASN A 107 -5.46 5.78 6.61
CA ASN A 107 -5.90 4.42 6.89
C ASN A 107 -6.65 3.86 5.68
N GLY A 108 -5.92 3.48 4.62
CA GLY A 108 -6.43 2.74 3.48
C GLY A 108 -6.45 1.24 3.76
N SER A 109 -7.35 0.51 3.11
CA SER A 109 -7.48 -0.94 3.30
C SER A 109 -6.51 -1.78 2.44
N SER A 110 -5.74 -1.15 1.55
CA SER A 110 -4.78 -1.82 0.66
C SER A 110 -3.44 -2.20 1.30
N GLY A 111 -3.34 -2.21 2.63
CA GLY A 111 -2.15 -2.76 3.31
C GLY A 111 -2.24 -4.27 3.47
N GLN A 112 -3.43 -4.76 3.84
CA GLN A 112 -3.61 -6.15 4.27
C GLN A 112 -3.64 -7.17 3.12
N PRO A 113 -4.38 -6.97 2.01
CA PRO A 113 -4.36 -7.93 0.90
C PRO A 113 -2.97 -8.06 0.26
N GLN A 114 -2.23 -6.94 0.18
CA GLN A 114 -0.88 -6.84 -0.38
C GLN A 114 0.12 -7.70 0.39
N LEU A 115 0.05 -7.69 1.72
CA LEU A 115 0.94 -8.49 2.56
C LEU A 115 0.62 -9.99 2.50
N GLN A 116 -0.63 -10.35 2.20
CA GLN A 116 -1.09 -11.75 2.14
C GLN A 116 -0.98 -12.36 0.74
N GLY A 117 -0.86 -11.54 -0.31
CA GLY A 117 -0.87 -12.00 -1.69
C GLY A 117 -2.26 -12.40 -2.20
N ILE A 118 -3.33 -11.93 -1.56
CA ILE A 118 -4.73 -12.22 -1.93
C ILE A 118 -5.16 -11.21 -3.02
N PRO A 119 -5.94 -11.64 -4.04
CA PRO A 119 -6.44 -10.73 -5.06
C PRO A 119 -7.33 -9.63 -4.44
N ALA A 120 -6.98 -8.37 -4.68
CA ALA A 120 -7.78 -7.21 -4.34
C ALA A 120 -8.35 -6.58 -5.63
N LEU A 121 -9.66 -6.32 -5.65
CA LEU A 121 -10.34 -5.67 -6.76
C LEU A 121 -10.81 -4.27 -6.34
N GLN A 122 -10.38 -3.26 -7.09
CA GLN A 122 -10.82 -1.89 -6.89
C GLN A 122 -11.94 -1.55 -7.90
N CYS A 123 -13.12 -1.20 -7.38
CA CYS A 123 -14.22 -0.69 -8.19
C CYS A 123 -14.41 0.79 -7.88
N LEU A 124 -14.78 1.58 -8.90
CA LEU A 124 -15.12 2.98 -8.72
C LEU A 124 -16.45 3.08 -7.96
N THR A 125 -16.39 3.51 -6.71
CA THR A 125 -17.56 3.94 -5.95
C THR A 125 -17.70 5.46 -6.12
N ASP A 126 -18.92 5.95 -6.31
CA ASP A 126 -19.21 7.34 -6.67
C ASP A 126 -18.51 8.33 -5.72
N THR A 127 -17.86 9.34 -6.30
CA THR A 127 -17.09 10.36 -5.59
C THR A 127 -18.03 11.31 -4.87
N SER A 128 -18.33 11.01 -3.60
CA SER A 128 -18.87 11.98 -2.64
C SER A 128 -20.20 12.66 -3.03
N THR A 129 -21.15 11.91 -3.58
CA THR A 129 -22.57 12.31 -3.43
C THR A 129 -22.92 12.12 -1.96
N VAL A 130 -23.01 13.23 -1.22
CA VAL A 130 -23.76 13.30 0.04
C VAL A 130 -25.13 12.71 -0.26
N CYS A 131 -25.39 11.48 0.16
CA CYS A 131 -26.73 10.92 0.22
C CYS A 131 -27.51 11.76 1.23
N ARG A 132 -28.04 12.89 0.76
CA ARG A 132 -29.09 13.62 1.44
C ARG A 132 -30.28 12.66 1.44
N PRO A 133 -30.83 12.26 2.59
CA PRO A 133 -31.97 11.36 2.60
C PRO A 133 -33.17 12.13 2.03
N GLU A 134 -33.48 11.93 0.76
CA GLU A 134 -34.81 12.24 0.26
C GLU A 134 -35.73 11.14 0.79
N SER A 135 -36.42 11.48 1.88
CA SER A 135 -37.59 10.74 2.35
C SER A 135 -38.65 10.76 1.26
N SER A 136 -38.86 9.65 0.57
CA SER A 136 -40.10 9.40 -0.14
C SER A 136 -40.58 7.99 0.20
N SER A 137 -41.26 7.90 1.35
CA SER A 137 -42.17 6.80 1.66
C SER A 137 -43.22 6.70 0.56
N LEU A 138 -43.19 5.63 -0.21
CA LEU A 138 -44.32 5.23 -1.05
C LEU A 138 -45.26 4.39 -0.17
N GLU A 139 -46.13 5.05 0.58
CA GLU A 139 -47.34 4.42 1.11
C GLU A 139 -48.29 4.10 -0.06
N GLY A 140 -48.57 2.83 -0.27
CA GLY A 140 -49.59 2.39 -1.22
C GLY A 140 -50.99 2.72 -0.71
N PRO A 141 -51.93 3.19 -1.54
CA PRO A 141 -53.29 3.47 -1.10
C PRO A 141 -54.10 2.17 -0.95
N GLY A 142 -54.21 1.69 0.28
CA GLY A 142 -55.25 0.76 0.71
C GLY A 142 -56.38 1.54 1.39
N VAL A 143 -57.51 1.72 0.71
CA VAL A 143 -58.74 2.24 1.34
C VAL A 143 -59.88 1.24 1.15
N LYS A 144 -60.36 0.73 2.29
CA LYS A 144 -61.54 -0.11 2.49
C LYS A 144 -62.83 0.68 2.20
N GLY A 145 -63.89 -0.05 1.82
CA GLY A 145 -65.28 0.44 1.79
C GLY A 145 -65.79 0.94 3.16
N PRO A 146 -67.06 1.36 3.27
CA PRO A 146 -68.25 0.62 2.84
C PRO A 146 -68.82 0.97 1.46
#